data_AF-A0A7U5XYU6-F1
#
_entry.id   AF-A0A7U5XYU6-F1
#
_cell.length_a   1.000
_cell.length_b   1.000
_cell.length_c   1.000
_cell.angle_alpha   90.00
_cell.angle_beta   90.00
_cell.angle_gamma   90.00
#
_symmetry.space_group_name_H-M   'P 1'
#
loop_
_entity.id
_entity.type
_entity.pdbx_description
1 polymer ?
#
loop_
_entity_poly.entity_id
_entity_poly.type
_entity_poly.pdbx_seq_one_letter_code
_entity_poly.pdbx_strand_id
1 'polypeptide(L)'
;MNKSLIGALLAGALAAGMCAGAAGQTTPAEVAQHQKQELARGEPARWMKEDRTIEAQIATKKKEIGAALNEALAECKRMQAGERGSCVKEARQTYKDDMAHVRELVTVSNQMEGKVETTGPSE
;
A
#
# COMPACT_ATOMS: atom_id res chain seq x y z
N MET A 1 6.00 -53.72 -10.32
CA MET A 1 5.10 -53.44 -9.19
C MET A 1 5.69 -54.12 -7.96
N ASN A 2 6.72 -53.52 -7.34
CA ASN A 2 7.52 -54.21 -6.32
C ASN A 2 7.85 -53.22 -5.19
N LYS A 3 7.20 -53.42 -4.05
CA LYS A 3 7.39 -52.70 -2.78
C LYS A 3 8.55 -53.34 -2.01
N SER A 4 9.48 -52.52 -1.55
CA SER A 4 10.24 -52.79 -0.31
C SER A 4 10.39 -51.48 0.45
N LEU A 5 9.71 -51.43 1.60
CA LEU A 5 9.96 -50.53 2.72
C LEU A 5 11.05 -51.16 3.60
N ILE A 6 11.93 -50.30 4.14
CA ILE A 6 12.74 -50.36 5.38
C ILE A 6 13.81 -49.27 5.11
N GLY A 7 13.82 -48.10 5.73
CA GLY A 7 13.78 -47.90 7.17
C GLY A 7 15.22 -47.72 7.67
N ALA A 8 15.78 -46.52 7.50
CA ALA A 8 17.00 -46.10 8.18
C ALA A 8 16.77 -44.69 8.75
N LEU A 9 16.35 -44.66 10.01
CA LEU A 9 16.51 -43.52 10.90
C LEU A 9 18.01 -43.36 11.17
N LEU A 10 18.57 -42.19 10.86
CA LEU A 10 19.70 -41.64 11.60
C LEU A 10 19.55 -40.12 11.66
N ALA A 11 19.40 -39.65 12.89
CA ALA A 11 19.24 -38.29 13.31
C ALA A 11 20.45 -37.41 12.93
N GLY A 12 20.17 -36.14 12.62
CA GLY A 12 21.20 -35.14 12.38
C GLY A 12 20.62 -33.73 12.45
N ALA A 13 20.50 -33.23 13.68
CA ALA A 13 20.50 -31.82 14.09
C ALA A 13 19.37 -30.88 13.58
N LEU A 14 18.45 -30.59 14.50
CA LEU A 14 18.05 -29.23 14.91
C LEU A 14 18.23 -28.11 13.87
N ALA A 15 17.13 -27.74 13.21
CA ALA A 15 16.92 -26.37 12.75
C ALA A 15 15.49 -25.92 13.11
N ALA A 16 15.16 -26.00 14.41
CA ALA A 16 14.19 -25.10 14.99
C ALA A 16 14.83 -23.70 14.99
N GLY A 17 14.35 -22.79 14.13
CA GLY A 17 14.83 -21.41 14.11
C GLY A 17 14.94 -20.76 12.74
N MET A 18 13.93 -20.84 11.88
CA MET A 18 13.81 -19.91 10.74
C MET A 18 12.79 -18.79 11.03
N CYS A 19 12.79 -18.25 12.26
CA CYS A 19 12.10 -16.99 12.61
C CYS A 19 12.90 -16.15 13.64
N ALA A 20 14.23 -16.30 13.72
CA ALA A 20 15.05 -15.50 14.63
C ALA A 20 16.37 -15.09 13.96
N GLY A 21 16.32 -14.00 13.20
CA GLY A 21 17.50 -13.40 12.58
C GLY A 21 17.12 -12.33 11.58
N ALA A 22 16.81 -11.12 12.05
CA ALA A 22 16.84 -9.96 11.19
C ALA A 22 18.26 -9.76 10.62
N ALA A 23 18.33 -9.05 9.48
CA ALA A 23 19.47 -8.27 9.00
C ALA A 23 20.41 -8.89 7.95
N GLY A 24 19.86 -9.18 6.76
CA GLY A 24 20.51 -8.70 5.54
C GLY A 24 20.04 -7.28 5.25
N GLN A 25 20.69 -6.26 5.82
CA GLN A 25 20.41 -4.87 5.46
C GLN A 25 20.81 -4.67 3.98
N THR A 26 19.84 -4.73 3.06
CA THR A 26 20.05 -4.42 1.63
C THR A 26 20.23 -2.92 1.39
N THR A 27 19.97 -2.11 2.41
CA THR A 27 20.19 -0.66 2.41
C THR A 27 21.70 -0.37 2.41
N PRO A 28 22.26 0.27 1.36
CA PRO A 28 23.66 0.68 1.36
C PRO A 28 23.99 1.51 2.61
N ALA A 29 25.22 1.38 3.11
CA ALA A 29 25.63 2.02 4.37
C ALA A 29 25.36 3.54 4.38
N GLU A 30 25.54 4.21 3.24
CA GLU A 30 25.21 5.62 3.06
C GLU A 30 23.71 5.91 3.26
N VAL A 31 22.83 5.10 2.67
CA VAL A 31 21.37 5.23 2.82
C VAL A 31 20.96 4.96 4.28
N ALA A 32 21.62 4.01 4.95
CA ALA A 32 21.35 3.74 6.37
C ALA A 32 21.77 4.91 7.27
N GLN A 33 22.88 5.59 6.97
CA GLN A 33 23.27 6.81 7.67
C GLN A 33 22.30 7.96 7.39
N HIS A 34 21.89 8.14 6.13
CA HIS A 34 20.87 9.12 5.77
C HIS A 34 19.55 8.87 6.50
N GLN A 35 19.07 7.62 6.54
CA GLN A 35 17.86 7.26 7.28
C GLN A 35 17.98 7.59 8.77
N LYS A 36 19.12 7.32 9.42
CA LYS A 36 19.34 7.71 10.82
C LYS A 36 19.26 9.22 11.01
N GLN A 37 19.77 10.00 10.07
CA GLN A 37 19.71 11.46 10.13
C GLN A 37 18.27 11.96 9.98
N GLU A 38 17.49 11.42 9.04
CA GLU A 38 16.08 11.80 8.87
C GLU A 38 15.24 11.39 10.09
N LEU A 39 15.44 10.19 10.63
CA LEU A 39 14.78 9.76 11.87
C LEU A 39 15.13 10.66 13.06
N ALA A 40 16.39 11.10 13.16
CA ALA A 40 16.81 12.04 14.21
C ALA A 40 16.21 13.45 14.03
N ARG A 41 15.92 13.87 12.80
CA ARG A 41 15.19 15.12 12.51
C ARG A 41 13.71 15.01 12.87
N GLY A 42 13.16 13.79 12.90
CA GLY A 42 11.77 13.51 13.17
C GLY A 42 10.86 13.80 11.98
N GLU A 43 9.58 13.47 12.14
CA GLU A 43 8.60 13.64 11.07
C GLU A 43 8.35 15.13 10.77
N PRO A 44 8.25 15.52 9.50
CA PRO A 44 7.86 16.89 9.14
C PRO A 44 6.52 17.25 9.79
N ALA A 45 6.45 18.39 10.49
CA ALA A 45 5.22 18.82 11.18
C ALA A 45 3.98 18.87 10.25
N ARG A 46 4.19 19.12 8.95
CA ARG A 46 3.13 19.09 7.93
C ARG A 46 2.47 17.71 7.77
N TRP A 47 3.15 16.60 8.07
CA TRP A 47 2.60 15.25 7.97
C TRP A 47 1.59 14.96 9.08
N MET A 48 1.75 15.60 10.23
CA MET A 48 0.83 15.46 11.38
C MET A 48 -0.37 16.41 11.30
N LYS A 49 -0.48 17.20 10.22
CA LYS A 49 -1.57 18.15 10.05
C LYS A 49 -2.74 17.47 9.34
N GLU A 50 -3.73 17.09 10.12
CA GLU A 50 -5.01 16.55 9.63
C GLU A 50 -5.84 17.62 8.91
N ASP A 51 -6.64 17.17 7.94
CA ASP A 51 -7.68 17.97 7.30
C ASP A 51 -8.91 18.06 8.21
N ARG A 52 -8.86 18.98 9.17
CA ARG A 52 -9.90 19.08 10.23
C ARG A 52 -11.23 19.67 9.79
N THR A 53 -11.32 20.24 8.60
CA THR A 53 -12.57 20.81 8.07
C THR A 53 -13.03 20.03 6.85
N ILE A 54 -14.35 19.97 6.63
CA ILE A 54 -14.93 19.32 5.46
C ILE A 54 -14.39 19.93 4.16
N GLU A 55 -14.15 21.25 4.12
CA GLU A 55 -13.58 21.93 2.96
C GLU A 55 -12.15 21.48 2.68
N ALA A 56 -11.32 21.31 3.72
CA ALA A 56 -9.96 20.80 3.60
C ALA A 56 -9.98 19.35 3.09
N GLN A 57 -10.86 18.51 3.65
CA GLN A 57 -11.03 17.12 3.23
C GLN A 57 -11.51 17.01 1.79
N ILE A 58 -12.45 17.86 1.35
CA ILE A 58 -12.86 17.94 -0.06
C ILE A 58 -11.68 18.35 -0.94
N ALA A 59 -10.89 19.34 -0.53
CA ALA A 59 -9.73 19.77 -1.29
C ALA A 59 -8.69 18.65 -1.42
N THR A 60 -8.48 17.86 -0.38
CA THR A 60 -7.62 16.67 -0.39
C THR A 60 -8.21 15.56 -1.26
N LYS A 61 -9.49 15.22 -1.09
CA LYS A 61 -10.17 14.20 -1.90
C LYS A 61 -10.10 14.51 -3.40
N LYS A 62 -10.21 15.78 -3.80
CA LYS A 62 -10.02 16.18 -5.22
C LYS A 62 -8.61 15.88 -5.74
N LYS A 63 -7.57 16.07 -4.91
CA LYS A 63 -6.19 15.74 -5.29
C LYS A 63 -6.03 14.22 -5.43
N GLU A 64 -6.62 13.45 -4.52
CA GLU A 64 -6.62 11.99 -4.56
C GLU A 64 -7.33 11.46 -5.81
N ILE A 65 -8.51 11.99 -6.16
CA ILE A 65 -9.23 11.64 -7.39
C ILE A 65 -8.37 11.94 -8.63
N GLY A 66 -7.66 13.08 -8.65
CA GLY A 66 -6.73 13.42 -9.73
C GLY A 66 -5.53 12.47 -9.80
N ALA A 67 -4.97 12.07 -8.66
CA ALA A 67 -3.90 11.08 -8.60
C ALA A 67 -4.37 9.70 -9.10
N ALA A 68 -5.56 9.26 -8.67
CA ALA A 68 -6.17 8.01 -9.12
C ALA A 68 -6.39 7.99 -10.64
N LEU A 69 -6.82 9.11 -11.24
CA LEU A 69 -6.89 9.22 -12.70
C LEU A 69 -5.51 9.04 -13.36
N ASN A 70 -4.47 9.68 -12.81
CA ASN A 70 -3.12 9.57 -13.37
C ASN A 70 -2.58 8.14 -13.30
N GLU A 71 -2.82 7.45 -12.18
CA GLU A 71 -2.48 6.03 -12.00
C GLU A 71 -3.24 5.15 -12.98
N ALA A 72 -4.55 5.33 -13.11
CA ALA A 72 -5.38 4.59 -14.06
C ALA A 72 -4.92 4.81 -15.51
N LEU A 73 -4.59 6.05 -15.90
CA LEU A 73 -4.07 6.36 -17.23
C LEU A 73 -2.67 5.76 -17.46
N ALA A 74 -1.82 5.70 -16.42
CA ALA A 74 -0.53 5.03 -16.50
C ALA A 74 -0.70 3.52 -16.73
N GLU A 75 -1.68 2.91 -16.09
CA GLU A 75 -2.00 1.49 -16.29
C GLU A 75 -2.57 1.24 -17.69
N CYS A 76 -3.49 2.08 -18.18
CA CYS A 76 -4.02 1.96 -19.54
C CYS A 76 -2.92 1.96 -20.61
N LYS A 77 -1.81 2.68 -20.39
CA LYS A 77 -0.67 2.69 -21.33
C LYS A 77 0.01 1.32 -21.46
N ARG A 78 -0.01 0.51 -20.40
CA ARG A 78 0.58 -0.83 -20.36
C ARG A 78 -0.30 -1.89 -21.03
N MET A 79 -1.59 -1.58 -21.23
CA MET A 79 -2.54 -2.49 -21.89
C MET A 79 -2.29 -2.65 -23.39
N GLN A 80 -2.83 -3.74 -23.94
CA GLN A 80 -2.85 -4.04 -25.36
C GLN A 80 -3.58 -2.95 -26.14
N ALA A 81 -3.18 -2.70 -27.40
CA ALA A 81 -3.69 -1.58 -28.19
C ALA A 81 -5.22 -1.62 -28.38
N GLY A 82 -5.81 -2.81 -28.48
CA GLY A 82 -7.27 -2.98 -28.63
C GLY A 82 -8.08 -2.63 -27.38
N GLU A 83 -7.48 -2.71 -26.19
CA GLU A 83 -8.15 -2.49 -24.89
C GLU A 83 -7.84 -1.10 -24.31
N ARG A 84 -6.76 -0.46 -24.76
CA ARG A 84 -6.32 0.84 -24.27
C ARG A 84 -7.39 1.93 -24.41
N GLY A 85 -8.15 1.91 -25.51
CA GLY A 85 -9.17 2.92 -25.79
C GLY A 85 -10.33 2.89 -24.79
N SER A 86 -10.85 1.69 -24.47
CA SER A 86 -11.88 1.53 -23.46
C SER A 86 -11.36 1.85 -22.07
N CYS A 87 -10.16 1.40 -21.70
CA CYS A 87 -9.54 1.73 -20.41
C CYS A 87 -9.44 3.25 -20.17
N VAL A 88 -8.93 4.01 -21.16
CA VAL A 88 -8.82 5.47 -21.03
C VAL A 88 -10.19 6.13 -20.88
N LYS A 89 -11.21 5.62 -21.57
CA LYS A 89 -12.58 6.13 -21.47
C LYS A 89 -13.15 5.87 -20.08
N GLU A 90 -13.00 4.66 -19.56
CA GLU A 90 -13.45 4.27 -18.22
C GLU A 90 -12.75 5.10 -17.14
N ALA A 91 -11.42 5.21 -17.16
CA ALA A 91 -10.66 6.01 -16.20
C ALA A 91 -11.15 7.48 -16.15
N ARG A 92 -11.42 8.08 -17.31
CA ARG A 92 -11.96 9.45 -17.41
C ARG A 92 -13.39 9.55 -16.94
N GLN A 93 -14.18 8.49 -17.12
CA GLN A 93 -15.57 8.46 -16.63
C GLN A 93 -15.59 8.38 -15.11
N THR A 94 -14.80 7.47 -14.51
CA THR A 94 -14.62 7.37 -13.06
C THR A 94 -14.19 8.71 -12.46
N TYR A 95 -13.20 9.39 -13.04
CA TYR A 95 -12.80 10.72 -12.58
C TYR A 95 -13.95 11.73 -12.56
N LYS A 96 -14.79 11.76 -13.61
CA LYS A 96 -15.92 12.68 -13.68
C LYS A 96 -16.96 12.34 -12.62
N ASP A 97 -17.26 11.07 -12.45
CA ASP A 97 -18.23 10.57 -11.49
C ASP A 97 -17.77 10.87 -10.06
N ASP A 98 -16.50 10.60 -9.74
CA ASP A 98 -15.92 10.90 -8.43
C ASP A 98 -15.91 12.41 -8.14
N MET A 99 -15.58 13.25 -9.13
CA MET A 99 -15.61 14.70 -8.97
C MET A 99 -17.03 15.24 -8.76
N ALA A 100 -18.03 14.64 -9.40
CA ALA A 100 -19.44 14.98 -9.21
C ALA A 100 -19.95 14.61 -7.80
N HIS A 101 -19.44 13.52 -7.23
CA HIS A 101 -19.86 12.98 -5.93
C HIS A 101 -18.85 13.24 -4.80
N VAL A 102 -17.89 14.16 -4.98
CA VAL A 102 -16.76 14.35 -4.04
C VAL A 102 -17.18 14.62 -2.59
N ARG A 103 -18.32 15.29 -2.36
CA ARG A 103 -18.84 15.55 -1.01
C ARG A 103 -19.35 14.27 -0.34
N GLU A 104 -20.02 13.42 -1.11
CA GLU A 104 -20.48 12.11 -0.64
C GLU A 104 -19.28 11.22 -0.32
N LEU A 105 -18.27 11.18 -1.19
CA LEU A 105 -17.03 10.43 -0.95
C LEU A 105 -16.31 10.85 0.34
N VAL A 106 -16.26 12.15 0.65
CA VAL A 106 -15.74 12.65 1.94
C VAL A 106 -16.63 12.19 3.10
N THR A 107 -17.95 12.25 2.94
CA THR A 107 -18.90 11.83 4.00
C THR A 107 -18.75 10.35 4.31
N VAL A 108 -18.66 9.50 3.28
CA VAL A 108 -18.42 8.06 3.42
C VAL A 108 -17.05 7.79 4.04
N SER A 109 -15.99 8.52 3.64
CA SER A 109 -14.65 8.37 4.24
C SER A 109 -14.69 8.60 5.75
N ASN A 110 -15.33 9.69 6.19
CA ASN A 110 -15.42 10.04 7.61
C ASN A 110 -16.27 9.04 8.42
N GLN A 111 -17.24 8.38 7.80
CA GLN A 111 -18.03 7.32 8.45
C GLN A 111 -17.22 6.05 8.69
N MET A 112 -16.19 5.80 7.87
CA MET A 112 -15.33 4.62 7.97
C MET A 112 -14.21 4.78 9.00
N GLU A 113 -13.74 6.01 9.26
CA GLU A 113 -12.67 6.30 10.23
C GLU A 113 -12.99 5.85 11.66
N GLY A 114 -14.27 5.81 12.05
CA GLY A 114 -14.68 5.32 13.36
C GLY A 114 -14.71 3.79 13.54
N LYS A 115 -14.38 3.00 12.49
CA LYS A 115 -14.62 1.55 12.47
C LYS A 115 -13.39 0.69 12.11
N VAL A 116 -12.19 1.26 12.01
CA VAL A 116 -11.00 0.48 11.65
C VAL A 116 -10.33 -0.07 12.90
N GLU A 117 -10.51 -1.35 13.17
CA GLU A 117 -9.68 -2.10 14.12
C GLU A 117 -8.31 -2.34 13.46
N THR A 118 -7.32 -1.53 13.81
CA THR A 118 -5.94 -1.66 13.31
C THR A 118 -5.13 -2.71 14.07
N THR A 119 -5.74 -3.36 15.07
CA THR A 119 -5.14 -4.47 15.79
C THR A 119 -5.38 -5.75 15.00
N GLY A 120 -4.52 -6.00 13.99
CA GLY A 120 -4.35 -7.39 13.54
C GLY A 120 -3.97 -8.25 14.75
N PRO A 121 -4.35 -9.55 14.80
CA PRO A 121 -3.96 -10.41 15.90
C PRO A 121 -2.44 -10.33 16.05
N SER A 122 -1.98 -10.05 17.27
CA SER A 122 -0.57 -10.16 17.62
C SER A 122 -0.17 -11.62 17.38
N GLU A 123 0.47 -11.89 16.23
CA GLU A 123 1.15 -13.17 15.97
C GLU A 123 2.40 -13.31 16.85
#